data_AF-A0A935DXY1-F1
#
_entry.id   AF-A0A935DXY1-F1
#
_cell.length_a   1.000
_cell.length_b   1.000
_cell.length_c   1.000
_cell.angle_alpha   90.00
_cell.angle_beta   90.00
_cell.angle_gamma   90.00
#
_symmetry.space_group_name_H-M   'P 1'
#
loop_
_entity.id
_entity.type
_entity.pdbx_description
1 polymer ?
#
loop_
_entity_poly.entity_id
_entity_poly.type
_entity_poly.pdbx_seq_one_letter_code
_entity_poly.pdbx_strand_id
1 'polypeptide(L)'
;MTDYLARAMDKHGKDNRVKKIAGLVSWATPVLLVSPPAGAAMMASAYLQFLGLEGPEREWDIKVGMENLAEGGIILCGMMGYCSWVDYSTAGNIHFGYVAGRAKMNELFAGVVGGALELFEQALEGEEVQWSNCRSNSMPILCDNPGDQVAVDLGFQLAREYPGGIKPYQLHLALHVHGFTRFQKPPARFIEPFPARPEKNMYGPDDFNN
;
A
#
# COMPACT_ATOMS: atom_id res chain seq x y z
N MET A 1 0.31 15.55 4.00
CA MET A 1 0.44 14.28 3.24
C MET A 1 -0.90 13.61 2.89
N THR A 2 -1.92 13.57 3.76
CA THR A 2 -3.20 12.88 3.47
C THR A 2 -3.85 13.25 2.13
N ASP A 3 -4.00 14.54 1.83
CA ASP A 3 -4.60 14.98 0.56
C ASP A 3 -3.81 14.50 -0.67
N TYR A 4 -2.49 14.34 -0.53
CA TYR A 4 -1.63 13.88 -1.62
C TYR A 4 -1.91 12.41 -1.85
N LEU A 5 -1.90 11.64 -0.77
CA LEU A 5 -2.15 10.21 -0.78
C LEU A 5 -3.51 9.91 -1.45
N ALA A 6 -4.57 10.66 -1.09
CA ALA A 6 -5.87 10.53 -1.74
C ALA A 6 -5.82 10.82 -3.25
N ARG A 7 -5.05 11.83 -3.70
CA ARG A 7 -4.90 12.16 -5.12
C ARG A 7 -4.11 11.10 -5.89
N ALA A 8 -3.00 10.62 -5.33
CA ALA A 8 -2.20 9.55 -5.90
C ALA A 8 -3.03 8.27 -6.04
N MET A 9 -3.74 7.87 -4.97
CA MET A 9 -4.67 6.74 -4.97
C MET A 9 -5.75 6.91 -6.04
N ASP A 10 -6.41 8.07 -6.11
CA ASP A 10 -7.46 8.31 -7.10
C ASP A 10 -6.94 8.20 -8.53
N LYS A 11 -5.78 8.82 -8.81
CA LYS A 11 -5.17 8.80 -10.13
C LYS A 11 -4.72 7.40 -10.53
N HIS A 12 -3.87 6.76 -9.73
CA HIS A 12 -3.28 5.46 -10.05
C HIS A 12 -4.36 4.37 -10.08
N GLY A 13 -5.28 4.37 -9.11
CA GLY A 13 -6.40 3.43 -9.06
C GLY A 13 -7.41 3.54 -10.22
N LYS A 14 -7.42 4.67 -10.95
CA LYS A 14 -8.23 4.89 -12.16
C LYS A 14 -7.47 4.65 -13.46
N ASP A 15 -6.16 4.43 -13.41
CA ASP A 15 -5.33 4.21 -14.59
C ASP A 15 -5.86 3.02 -15.42
N ASN A 16 -5.77 3.14 -16.74
CA ASN A 16 -6.26 2.10 -17.64
C ASN A 16 -5.46 0.79 -17.52
N ARG A 17 -4.19 0.85 -17.11
CA ARG A 17 -3.34 -0.30 -16.80
C ARG A 17 -3.90 -1.08 -15.63
N VAL A 18 -4.32 -0.40 -14.54
CA VAL A 18 -4.98 -1.03 -13.38
C VAL A 18 -6.30 -1.69 -13.79
N LYS A 19 -7.11 -1.02 -14.61
CA LYS A 19 -8.36 -1.61 -15.13
C LYS A 19 -8.11 -2.86 -15.99
N LYS A 20 -7.06 -2.85 -16.83
CA LYS A 20 -6.66 -4.00 -17.65
C LYS A 20 -6.26 -5.18 -16.78
N ILE A 21 -5.45 -4.93 -15.75
CA ILE A 21 -5.05 -5.92 -14.76
C ILE A 21 -6.28 -6.49 -14.03
N ALA A 22 -7.19 -5.64 -13.55
CA ALA A 22 -8.45 -6.07 -12.94
C ALA A 22 -9.30 -6.94 -13.87
N GLY A 23 -9.31 -6.62 -15.16
CA GLY A 23 -9.92 -7.45 -16.19
C GLY A 23 -9.28 -8.83 -16.24
N LEU A 24 -7.95 -8.90 -16.38
CA LEU A 24 -7.21 -10.17 -16.41
C LEU A 24 -7.48 -11.04 -15.19
N VAL A 25 -7.45 -10.46 -13.97
CA VAL A 25 -7.75 -11.22 -12.74
C VAL A 25 -9.20 -11.75 -12.75
N SER A 26 -10.14 -10.92 -13.18
CA SER A 26 -11.56 -11.31 -13.27
C SER A 26 -11.78 -12.45 -14.27
N TRP A 27 -11.03 -12.49 -15.37
CA TRP A 27 -11.08 -13.58 -16.36
C TRP A 27 -10.33 -14.82 -15.90
N ALA A 28 -9.19 -14.65 -15.23
CA ALA A 28 -8.35 -15.75 -14.78
C ALA A 28 -9.05 -16.61 -13.72
N THR A 29 -9.88 -16.01 -12.85
CA THR A 29 -10.56 -16.70 -11.76
C THR A 29 -11.47 -17.86 -12.24
N PRO A 30 -12.45 -17.64 -13.16
CA PRO A 30 -13.23 -18.74 -13.71
C PRO A 30 -12.39 -19.69 -14.57
N VAL A 31 -11.36 -19.20 -15.28
CA VAL A 31 -10.45 -20.05 -16.08
C VAL A 31 -9.67 -21.01 -15.19
N LEU A 32 -9.26 -20.59 -13.98
CA LEU A 32 -8.56 -21.44 -13.02
C LEU A 32 -9.38 -22.68 -12.62
N LEU A 33 -10.71 -22.56 -12.60
CA LEU A 33 -11.62 -23.67 -12.27
C LEU A 33 -11.77 -24.69 -13.41
N VAL A 34 -11.69 -24.24 -14.67
CA VAL A 34 -11.89 -25.10 -15.85
C VAL A 34 -10.58 -25.56 -16.50
N SER A 35 -9.51 -24.77 -16.36
CA SER A 35 -8.18 -25.03 -16.87
C SER A 35 -7.15 -24.40 -15.92
N PRO A 36 -6.78 -25.10 -14.83
CA PRO A 36 -5.89 -24.57 -13.81
C PRO A 36 -4.56 -24.02 -14.34
N PRO A 37 -3.85 -24.68 -15.28
CA PRO A 37 -2.59 -24.13 -15.81
C PRO A 37 -2.77 -22.80 -16.54
N ALA A 38 -3.83 -22.68 -17.35
CA ALA A 38 -4.12 -21.45 -18.09
C ALA A 38 -4.56 -20.32 -17.15
N GLY A 39 -5.42 -20.61 -16.18
CA GLY A 39 -5.85 -19.64 -15.16
C GLY A 39 -4.68 -19.15 -14.31
N ALA A 40 -3.78 -20.07 -13.90
CA ALA A 40 -2.58 -19.72 -13.15
C ALA A 40 -1.63 -18.83 -13.97
N ALA A 41 -1.43 -19.12 -15.25
CA ALA A 41 -0.60 -18.29 -16.14
C ALA A 41 -1.19 -16.88 -16.31
N MET A 42 -2.52 -16.76 -16.43
CA MET A 42 -3.19 -15.46 -16.50
C MET A 42 -3.06 -14.67 -15.20
N MET A 43 -3.25 -15.33 -14.04
CA MET A 43 -3.01 -14.71 -12.73
C MET A 43 -1.56 -14.22 -12.61
N ALA A 44 -0.58 -15.07 -12.93
CA ALA A 44 0.83 -14.71 -12.90
C ALA A 44 1.13 -13.50 -13.81
N SER A 45 0.54 -13.45 -15.01
CA SER A 45 0.69 -12.31 -15.91
C SER A 45 0.09 -11.02 -15.35
N ALA A 46 -1.08 -11.09 -14.71
CA ALA A 46 -1.69 -9.94 -14.05
C ALA A 46 -0.82 -9.43 -12.91
N TYR A 47 -0.24 -10.35 -12.11
CA TYR A 47 0.66 -10.03 -11.02
C TYR A 47 1.97 -9.38 -11.49
N LEU A 48 2.62 -9.91 -12.53
CA LEU A 48 3.82 -9.31 -13.11
C LEU A 48 3.54 -7.91 -13.67
N GLN A 49 2.38 -7.70 -14.29
CA GLN A 49 1.98 -6.37 -14.78
C GLN A 49 1.75 -5.38 -13.64
N PHE A 50 1.18 -5.83 -12.52
CA PHE A 50 0.99 -5.00 -11.34
C PHE A 50 2.32 -4.65 -10.67
N LEU A 51 3.20 -5.64 -10.49
CA LEU A 51 4.55 -5.43 -9.97
C LEU A 51 5.39 -4.51 -10.85
N GLY A 52 5.12 -4.43 -12.16
CA GLY A 52 5.78 -3.47 -13.04
C GLY A 52 5.37 -2.02 -12.79
N LEU A 53 4.28 -1.79 -12.03
CA LEU A 53 3.77 -0.46 -11.69
C LEU A 53 4.06 -0.11 -10.22
N GLU A 54 3.74 -1.02 -9.30
CA GLU A 54 3.74 -0.83 -7.84
C GLU A 54 4.82 -1.66 -7.11
N GLY A 55 5.70 -2.34 -7.85
CA GLY A 55 6.84 -3.04 -7.25
C GLY A 55 7.96 -2.08 -6.82
N PRO A 56 9.01 -2.58 -6.14
CA PRO A 56 10.13 -1.74 -5.68
C PRO A 56 10.78 -0.99 -6.83
N GLU A 57 11.10 0.28 -6.56
CA GLU A 57 11.72 1.21 -7.51
C GLU A 57 10.93 1.37 -8.81
N ARG A 58 9.63 1.04 -8.82
CA ARG A 58 8.77 1.24 -10.00
C ARG A 58 8.08 2.58 -9.95
N GLU A 59 7.43 2.90 -11.07
CA GLU A 59 6.79 4.19 -11.32
C GLU A 59 5.90 4.65 -10.16
N TRP A 60 5.18 3.73 -9.50
CA TRP A 60 4.24 4.07 -8.43
C TRP A 60 4.72 3.63 -7.04
N ASP A 61 5.99 3.24 -6.90
CA ASP A 61 6.60 3.03 -5.60
C ASP A 61 6.85 4.37 -4.91
N ILE A 62 5.80 4.90 -4.29
CA ILE A 62 5.85 6.20 -3.62
C ILE A 62 6.67 6.16 -2.33
N LYS A 63 7.06 4.97 -1.82
CA LYS A 63 7.83 4.83 -0.58
C LYS A 63 9.21 5.43 -0.76
N VAL A 64 9.89 5.14 -1.87
CA VAL A 64 11.23 5.66 -2.18
C VAL A 64 11.24 7.18 -2.24
N GLY A 65 10.26 7.78 -2.92
CA GLY A 65 10.12 9.23 -2.97
C GLY A 65 9.87 9.84 -1.58
N MET A 66 9.04 9.20 -0.76
CA MET A 66 8.72 9.69 0.59
C MET A 66 9.88 9.54 1.56
N GLU A 67 10.62 8.44 1.50
CA GLU A 67 11.78 8.18 2.36
C GLU A 67 12.79 9.32 2.27
N ASN A 68 13.10 9.73 1.03
CA ASN A 68 14.02 10.83 0.74
C ASN A 68 13.58 12.18 1.33
N LEU A 69 12.29 12.36 1.62
CA LEU A 69 11.73 13.61 2.14
C LEU A 69 11.46 13.57 3.66
N ALA A 70 11.17 12.40 4.22
CA ALA A 70 10.49 12.27 5.50
C ALA A 70 11.42 11.93 6.69
N GLU A 71 12.70 11.61 6.45
CA GLU A 71 13.68 11.22 7.49
C GLU A 71 13.14 10.17 8.49
N GLY A 72 12.22 9.31 8.06
CA GLY A 72 11.61 8.25 8.86
C GLY A 72 10.16 8.50 9.34
N GLY A 73 9.57 9.68 9.14
CA GLY A 73 8.20 9.93 9.60
C GLY A 73 7.41 10.96 8.78
N ILE A 74 6.12 10.73 8.62
CA ILE A 74 5.19 11.64 7.94
C ILE A 74 3.97 11.95 8.81
N ILE A 75 3.32 13.09 8.55
CA ILE A 75 2.04 13.42 9.17
C ILE A 75 0.89 12.98 8.27
N LEU A 76 0.08 12.07 8.81
CA LEU A 76 -1.26 11.79 8.30
C LEU A 76 -2.30 12.42 9.22
N CYS A 77 -3.34 12.96 8.61
CA CYS A 77 -4.47 13.63 9.25
C CYS A 77 -5.78 12.96 8.84
N GLY A 78 -6.65 12.75 9.82
CA GLY A 78 -8.04 12.38 9.67
C GLY A 78 -8.95 13.61 9.70
N MET A 79 -10.24 13.40 9.98
CA MET A 79 -11.22 14.48 10.16
C MET A 79 -10.93 15.35 11.38
N MET A 80 -11.43 16.59 11.33
CA MET A 80 -11.38 17.57 12.43
C MET A 80 -9.97 17.90 12.94
N GLY A 81 -8.96 17.76 12.08
CA GLY A 81 -7.57 18.07 12.43
C GLY A 81 -6.89 17.04 13.33
N TYR A 82 -7.49 15.85 13.51
CA TYR A 82 -6.83 14.75 14.20
C TYR A 82 -5.66 14.24 13.34
N CYS A 83 -4.43 14.46 13.77
CA CYS A 83 -3.22 14.10 13.02
C CYS A 83 -2.25 13.31 13.91
N SER A 84 -1.44 12.46 13.29
CA SER A 84 -0.37 11.72 13.95
C SER A 84 0.84 11.65 13.05
N TRP A 85 2.03 11.66 13.65
CA TRP A 85 3.21 11.11 13.03
C TRP A 85 3.03 9.59 12.89
N VAL A 86 3.32 9.09 11.70
CA VAL A 86 3.35 7.67 11.34
C VAL A 86 4.63 7.42 10.54
N ASP A 87 5.01 6.16 10.42
CA ASP A 87 6.13 5.78 9.57
C ASP A 87 5.90 6.25 8.11
N TYR A 88 6.96 6.63 7.42
CA TYR A 88 6.87 7.06 6.02
C TYR A 88 6.30 5.96 5.11
N SER A 89 6.58 4.68 5.41
CA SER A 89 6.07 3.52 4.66
C SER A 89 4.55 3.45 4.71
N THR A 90 3.90 3.98 5.75
CA THR A 90 2.45 3.86 6.01
C THR A 90 1.64 4.42 4.83
N ALA A 91 2.03 5.57 4.27
CA ALA A 91 1.31 6.14 3.13
C ALA A 91 1.50 5.30 1.86
N GLY A 92 2.71 4.79 1.63
CA GLY A 92 2.98 3.84 0.53
C GLY A 92 2.16 2.56 0.66
N ASN A 93 2.04 1.99 1.86
CA ASN A 93 1.25 0.78 2.11
C ASN A 93 -0.25 0.98 1.90
N ILE A 94 -0.81 2.12 2.35
CA ILE A 94 -2.22 2.48 2.07
C ILE A 94 -2.44 2.62 0.56
N HIS A 95 -1.52 3.29 -0.12
CA HIS A 95 -1.59 3.49 -1.56
C HIS A 95 -1.52 2.16 -2.32
N PHE A 96 -0.52 1.33 -2.04
CA PHE A 96 -0.34 0.00 -2.60
C PHE A 96 -1.58 -0.86 -2.41
N GLY A 97 -2.10 -0.97 -1.18
CA GLY A 97 -3.30 -1.76 -0.88
C GLY A 97 -4.53 -1.27 -1.66
N TYR A 98 -4.66 0.05 -1.84
CA TYR A 98 -5.73 0.61 -2.64
C TYR A 98 -5.57 0.26 -4.12
N VAL A 99 -4.41 0.51 -4.73
CA VAL A 99 -4.19 0.21 -6.16
C VAL A 99 -4.29 -1.30 -6.42
N ALA A 100 -3.80 -2.15 -5.52
CA ALA A 100 -3.97 -3.60 -5.56
C ALA A 100 -5.45 -4.01 -5.50
N GLY A 101 -6.23 -3.43 -4.59
CA GLY A 101 -7.68 -3.65 -4.51
C GLY A 101 -8.41 -3.21 -5.78
N ARG A 102 -8.00 -2.08 -6.37
CA ARG A 102 -8.51 -1.59 -7.67
C ARG A 102 -8.17 -2.53 -8.83
N ALA A 103 -6.99 -3.14 -8.78
CA ALA A 103 -6.52 -4.17 -9.71
C ALA A 103 -7.18 -5.55 -9.44
N LYS A 104 -8.07 -5.66 -8.44
CA LYS A 104 -8.70 -6.91 -7.96
C LYS A 104 -7.70 -7.98 -7.54
N MET A 105 -6.51 -7.58 -7.12
CA MET A 105 -5.55 -8.53 -6.56
C MET A 105 -6.11 -9.16 -5.29
N ASN A 106 -5.72 -10.41 -5.04
CA ASN A 106 -6.05 -11.06 -3.78
C ASN A 106 -5.26 -10.38 -2.65
N GLU A 107 -5.92 -10.05 -1.54
CA GLU A 107 -5.28 -9.55 -0.30
C GLU A 107 -4.15 -10.49 0.14
N LEU A 108 -4.32 -11.81 -0.02
CA LEU A 108 -3.29 -12.79 0.29
C LEU A 108 -2.04 -12.64 -0.59
N PHE A 109 -2.21 -12.28 -1.87
CA PHE A 109 -1.07 -12.01 -2.74
C PHE A 109 -0.42 -10.66 -2.43
N ALA A 110 -1.21 -9.63 -2.08
CA ALA A 110 -0.66 -8.35 -1.69
C ALA A 110 0.14 -8.44 -0.38
N GLY A 111 -0.29 -9.26 0.59
CA GLY A 111 0.51 -9.59 1.77
C GLY A 111 1.73 -10.47 1.46
N VAL A 112 1.62 -11.39 0.48
CA VAL A 112 2.77 -12.17 -0.01
C VAL A 112 3.78 -11.27 -0.72
N VAL A 113 3.35 -10.30 -1.52
CA VAL A 113 4.25 -9.38 -2.22
C VAL A 113 4.79 -8.33 -1.26
N GLY A 114 3.98 -7.66 -0.45
CA GLY A 114 4.46 -6.73 0.58
C GLY A 114 5.54 -7.38 1.45
N GLY A 115 5.26 -8.58 1.97
CA GLY A 115 6.21 -9.36 2.76
C GLY A 115 7.38 -9.98 2.00
N ALA A 116 7.18 -10.49 0.77
CA ALA A 116 8.27 -11.04 -0.04
C ALA A 116 9.19 -9.97 -0.61
N LEU A 117 8.71 -8.72 -0.73
CA LEU A 117 9.51 -7.58 -1.14
C LEU A 117 10.50 -7.18 -0.05
N GLU A 118 10.07 -7.11 1.20
CA GLU A 118 10.98 -6.90 2.35
C GLU A 118 11.96 -8.07 2.52
N LEU A 119 11.54 -9.31 2.25
CA LEU A 119 12.43 -10.48 2.22
C LEU A 119 13.45 -10.43 1.07
N PHE A 120 13.07 -9.86 -0.09
CA PHE A 120 13.98 -9.67 -1.22
C PHE A 120 14.97 -8.55 -0.94
N GLU A 121 14.55 -7.45 -0.32
CA GLU A 121 15.42 -6.37 0.14
C GLU A 121 16.40 -6.85 1.21
N GLN A 122 15.92 -7.55 2.26
CA GLN A 122 16.79 -8.15 3.29
C GLN A 122 17.80 -9.15 2.69
N ALA A 123 17.37 -9.96 1.70
CA ALA A 123 18.25 -10.89 1.01
C ALA A 123 19.28 -10.20 0.10
N LEU A 124 18.95 -9.04 -0.47
CA LEU A 124 19.85 -8.20 -1.27
C LEU A 124 20.83 -7.42 -0.39
N GLU A 125 20.41 -7.01 0.80
CA GLU A 125 21.21 -6.29 1.80
C GLU A 125 22.05 -7.23 2.70
N GLY A 126 21.82 -8.54 2.61
CA GLY A 126 22.58 -9.55 3.34
C GLY A 126 22.20 -9.69 4.81
N GLU A 127 21.01 -9.21 5.20
CA GLU A 127 20.47 -9.36 6.54
C GLU A 127 19.88 -10.77 6.76
N GLU A 128 20.07 -11.33 7.96
CA GLU A 128 19.49 -12.64 8.31
C GLU A 128 17.96 -12.54 8.42
N VAL A 129 17.26 -13.18 7.49
CA VAL A 129 15.80 -13.31 7.51
C VAL A 129 15.35 -14.01 8.80
N GLN A 130 14.67 -13.28 9.69
CA GLN A 130 14.12 -13.83 10.93
C GLN A 130 12.75 -14.50 10.70
N TRP A 131 12.80 -15.72 10.15
CA TRP A 131 11.63 -16.56 9.85
C TRP A 131 10.70 -16.85 11.05
N SER A 132 11.17 -16.70 12.29
CA SER A 132 10.39 -16.96 13.50
C SER A 132 9.22 -16.00 13.70
N ASN A 133 9.27 -14.81 13.11
CA ASN A 133 8.19 -13.81 13.19
C ASN A 133 7.13 -14.00 12.09
N CYS A 134 7.35 -14.94 11.16
CA CYS A 134 6.52 -15.15 9.97
C CYS A 134 5.41 -16.21 10.17
N ARG A 135 4.98 -16.47 11.41
CA ARG A 135 3.89 -17.42 11.73
C ARG A 135 2.89 -16.82 12.72
N SER A 136 1.67 -16.57 12.23
CA SER A 136 0.46 -16.51 13.05
C SER A 136 -0.49 -17.62 12.62
N ASN A 137 -1.13 -18.30 13.59
CA ASN A 137 -1.84 -19.58 13.47
C ASN A 137 -3.10 -19.61 12.58
N SER A 138 -3.35 -18.62 11.72
CA SER A 138 -4.58 -18.64 10.90
C SER A 138 -4.55 -17.95 9.53
N MET A 139 -3.51 -17.22 9.15
CA MET A 139 -3.26 -16.77 7.77
C MET A 139 -1.78 -16.35 7.60
N PRO A 140 -1.19 -16.45 6.39
CA PRO A 140 0.20 -16.10 6.17
C PRO A 140 0.37 -14.57 6.23
N ILE A 141 0.56 -14.04 7.44
CA ILE A 141 1.18 -12.74 7.68
C ILE A 141 2.67 -12.96 7.37
N LEU A 142 3.06 -12.68 6.13
CA LEU A 142 4.42 -12.89 5.67
C LEU A 142 5.26 -11.70 6.07
N CYS A 143 5.97 -11.85 7.20
CA CYS A 143 7.14 -11.10 7.66
C CYS A 143 7.08 -9.55 7.74
N ASP A 144 5.98 -8.92 7.34
CA ASP A 144 5.75 -7.47 7.36
C ASP A 144 5.40 -6.97 8.77
N ASN A 145 5.71 -5.70 9.07
CA ASN A 145 5.32 -5.09 10.34
C ASN A 145 3.79 -5.13 10.47
N PRO A 146 3.20 -5.57 11.61
CA PRO A 146 1.75 -5.57 11.78
C PRO A 146 1.09 -4.21 11.48
N GLY A 147 1.80 -3.10 11.70
CA GLY A 147 1.33 -1.76 11.37
C GLY A 147 1.26 -1.47 9.87
N ASP A 148 2.12 -2.11 9.08
CA ASP A 148 2.19 -1.98 7.63
C ASP A 148 1.11 -2.82 6.95
N GLN A 149 0.84 -4.03 7.46
CA GLN A 149 -0.34 -4.80 7.04
C GLN A 149 -1.64 -4.04 7.30
N VAL A 150 -1.78 -3.35 8.45
CA VAL A 150 -2.97 -2.53 8.73
C VAL A 150 -3.13 -1.39 7.72
N ALA A 151 -2.03 -0.80 7.26
CA ALA A 151 -2.04 0.22 6.22
C ALA A 151 -2.50 -0.36 4.86
N VAL A 152 -1.97 -1.53 4.47
CA VAL A 152 -2.39 -2.26 3.26
C VAL A 152 -3.88 -2.62 3.32
N ASP A 153 -4.35 -3.18 4.43
CA ASP A 153 -5.74 -3.59 4.64
C ASP A 153 -6.70 -2.40 4.52
N LEU A 154 -6.33 -1.25 5.09
CA LEU A 154 -7.08 -0.01 4.92
C LEU A 154 -7.17 0.38 3.44
N GLY A 155 -6.06 0.29 2.70
CA GLY A 155 -6.05 0.52 1.25
C GLY A 155 -7.06 -0.36 0.51
N PHE A 156 -7.06 -1.67 0.77
CA PHE A 156 -8.02 -2.60 0.18
C PHE A 156 -9.47 -2.29 0.53
N GLN A 157 -9.74 -1.96 1.79
CA GLN A 157 -11.06 -1.55 2.22
C GLN A 157 -11.53 -0.31 1.46
N LEU A 158 -10.68 0.70 1.35
CA LEU A 158 -10.96 1.93 0.61
C LEU A 158 -11.24 1.65 -0.88
N ALA A 159 -10.51 0.71 -1.49
CA ALA A 159 -10.75 0.32 -2.87
C ALA A 159 -12.13 -0.34 -3.08
N ARG A 160 -12.59 -1.13 -2.10
CA ARG A 160 -13.94 -1.73 -2.08
C ARG A 160 -15.04 -0.69 -1.86
N GLU A 161 -14.85 0.22 -0.91
CA GLU A 161 -15.83 1.25 -0.56
C GLU A 161 -15.97 2.32 -1.66
N TYR A 162 -14.87 2.63 -2.36
CA TYR A 162 -14.80 3.71 -3.33
C TYR A 162 -14.40 3.22 -4.74
N PRO A 163 -15.22 2.37 -5.40
CA PRO A 163 -14.93 1.83 -6.73
C PRO A 163 -14.98 2.88 -7.86
N GLY A 164 -15.47 4.09 -7.58
CA GLY A 164 -15.42 5.23 -8.49
C GLY A 164 -14.15 6.08 -8.37
N GLY A 165 -13.28 5.80 -7.40
CA GLY A 165 -12.19 6.69 -7.01
C GLY A 165 -12.40 7.28 -5.62
N ILE A 166 -11.31 7.67 -4.97
CA ILE A 166 -11.30 8.20 -3.61
C ILE A 166 -11.10 9.72 -3.63
N LYS A 167 -11.82 10.43 -2.77
CA LYS A 167 -11.68 11.87 -2.55
C LYS A 167 -10.95 12.12 -1.24
N PRO A 168 -10.24 13.26 -1.09
CA PRO A 168 -9.50 13.56 0.13
C PRO A 168 -10.32 13.41 1.41
N TYR A 169 -11.53 13.98 1.47
CA TYR A 169 -12.38 13.87 2.66
C TYR A 169 -12.74 12.42 3.04
N GLN A 170 -12.79 11.50 2.08
CA GLN A 170 -13.09 10.08 2.34
C GLN A 170 -11.90 9.40 3.01
N LEU A 171 -10.67 9.70 2.56
CA LEU A 171 -9.47 9.22 3.23
C LEU A 171 -9.33 9.82 4.63
N HIS A 172 -9.60 11.12 4.80
CA HIS A 172 -9.62 11.76 6.12
C HIS A 172 -10.62 11.09 7.06
N LEU A 173 -11.81 10.73 6.57
CA LEU A 173 -12.82 10.01 7.36
C LEU A 173 -12.31 8.63 7.76
N ALA A 174 -11.75 7.86 6.83
CA ALA A 174 -11.26 6.52 7.10
C ALA A 174 -10.09 6.53 8.11
N LEU A 175 -9.13 7.44 7.97
CA LEU A 175 -8.04 7.61 8.93
C LEU A 175 -8.56 7.99 10.33
N HIS A 176 -9.63 8.77 10.41
CA HIS A 176 -10.27 9.11 11.68
C HIS A 176 -10.92 7.90 12.35
N VAL A 177 -11.61 7.05 11.57
CA VAL A 177 -12.31 5.85 12.08
C VAL A 177 -11.33 4.74 12.49
N HIS A 178 -10.31 4.48 11.67
CA HIS A 178 -9.35 3.41 11.92
C HIS A 178 -8.35 3.75 13.03
N GLY A 179 -8.09 5.04 13.25
CA GLY A 179 -7.20 5.56 14.28
C GLY A 179 -5.72 5.32 13.96
N PHE A 180 -4.87 6.31 14.25
CA PHE A 180 -3.42 6.23 13.98
C PHE A 180 -2.64 5.32 14.96
N THR A 181 -3.32 4.70 15.91
CA THR A 181 -2.68 3.85 16.93
C THR A 181 -2.30 2.47 16.41
N ARG A 182 -2.85 2.06 15.26
CA ARG A 182 -2.60 0.74 14.67
C ARG A 182 -1.57 0.75 13.54
N PHE A 183 -1.23 1.92 13.00
CA PHE A 183 -0.17 2.04 12.00
C PHE A 183 1.20 1.94 12.64
N GLN A 184 2.18 1.60 11.81
CA GLN A 184 3.59 1.65 12.21
C GLN A 184 3.93 3.06 12.69
N LYS A 185 4.58 3.12 13.85
CA LYS A 185 5.12 4.37 14.39
C LYS A 185 6.45 4.67 13.70
N PRO A 186 6.83 5.96 13.57
CA PRO A 186 8.17 6.31 13.12
C PRO A 186 9.25 5.55 13.93
N PRO A 187 10.43 5.31 13.35
CA PRO A 187 11.49 4.56 14.00
C PRO A 187 11.88 5.23 15.33
N ALA A 188 12.34 4.47 16.32
CA ALA A 188 12.58 4.99 17.68
C ALA A 188 13.56 6.18 17.75
N ARG A 189 14.44 6.33 16.75
CA ARG A 189 15.38 7.45 16.61
C ARG A 189 14.76 8.72 16.02
N PHE A 190 13.56 8.62 15.43
CA PHE A 190 12.83 9.75 14.87
C PHE A 190 12.35 10.65 16.01
N ILE A 191 12.83 11.89 16.00
CA ILE A 191 12.38 12.91 16.94
C ILE A 191 11.35 13.75 16.20
N GLU A 192 10.09 13.72 16.66
CA GLU A 192 9.04 14.54 16.08
C GLU A 192 9.47 16.02 16.09
N PRO A 193 9.71 16.64 14.92
CA PRO A 193 10.29 17.98 14.86
C PRO A 193 9.30 19.05 15.33
N PHE A 194 8.00 18.76 15.27
CA PHE A 194 6.92 19.62 15.71
C PHE A 194 5.63 18.81 15.95
N PRO A 195 4.64 19.38 16.66
CA PRO A 195 3.35 18.71 16.88
C PRO A 195 2.62 18.40 15.56
N ALA A 196 2.09 17.19 15.43
CA ALA A 196 1.32 16.78 14.25
C ALA A 196 0.10 17.70 14.06
N ARG A 197 0.05 18.38 12.91
CA ARG A 197 -1.02 19.32 12.55
C ARG A 197 -1.35 19.23 11.06
N PRO A 198 -2.55 19.65 10.63
CA PRO A 198 -2.88 19.72 9.21
C PRO A 198 -1.90 20.63 8.47
N GLU A 199 -1.30 20.10 7.42
CA GLU A 199 -0.43 20.86 6.53
C GLU A 199 -1.11 21.10 5.19
N LYS A 200 -0.88 22.29 4.64
CA LYS A 200 -1.34 22.60 3.29
C LYS A 200 -0.61 21.67 2.32
N ASN A 201 -1.38 20.87 1.59
CA ASN A 201 -0.78 19.99 0.61
C ASN A 201 -0.34 20.77 -0.64
N MET A 202 0.95 20.66 -0.96
CA MET A 202 1.56 21.26 -2.15
C MET A 202 1.85 20.23 -3.25
N TYR A 203 1.65 18.94 -2.97
CA TYR A 203 2.07 17.87 -3.85
C TYR A 203 0.97 17.46 -4.86
N GLY A 204 1.40 17.26 -6.11
CA GLY A 204 0.67 16.58 -7.17
C GLY A 204 0.67 15.06 -6.99
N PRO A 205 -0.19 14.32 -7.71
CA PRO A 205 -0.35 12.88 -7.52
C PRO A 205 0.87 12.02 -7.91
N ASP A 206 1.83 12.56 -8.66
CA ASP A 206 3.03 11.83 -9.12
C ASP A 206 4.32 12.37 -8.47
N ASP A 207 4.23 13.31 -7.52
CA ASP A 207 5.40 14.02 -7.01
C ASP A 207 6.38 13.12 -6.24
N PHE A 208 5.94 11.92 -5.84
CA PHE A 208 6.77 10.91 -5.17
C PHE A 208 6.93 9.64 -6.01
N ASN A 209 6.57 9.65 -7.29
CA ASN A 209 6.85 8.57 -8.22
C ASN A 209 8.36 8.47 -8.47
N ASN A 210 8.87 7.26 -8.73
CA ASN A 210 10.27 6.99 -9.06
C ASN A 210 10.58 7.20 -10.55
#